data_AF-A0AAV2TE02-F1
#
_entry.id   AF-A0AAV2TE02-F1
#
_cell.length_a   1.000
_cell.length_b   1.000
_cell.length_c   1.000
_cell.angle_alpha   90.00
_cell.angle_beta   90.00
_cell.angle_gamma   90.00
#
_symmetry.space_group_name_H-M   'P 1'
#
loop_
_entity.id
_entity.type
_entity.pdbx_description
1 polymer ?
#
loop_
_entity_poly.entity_id
_entity_poly.type
_entity_poly.pdbx_seq_one_letter_code
_entity_poly.pdbx_strand_id
1 'polypeptide(L)'
;MNTTSVNSNKTISEVHSVEIWSGLTVQTSVCLVGAALNILNVIVFLGPQFEATPYLYMTALAVADAGTSLAHLPFGIARCDRAIKICTSNTFRHIRAALIYYVTFAGFGLGNILEAISSWITVIMSVERYYTMKWPHLSKIRFTRRQGKWQVIFAVMCAILFHCPIFFVLKISQYEKTNSANGTRRYQATVLTGFGKSWYYYLYTWIRFVVVQLIPVIILCVMNTLILIITWSNYRKQKRYQKPCMKNPNDEGGEQSLVDVPKSSLTVRNGKKKMNSDDGTTELVDVDGEARENNRASPVVEKNSHHSTDATRKHPKKPQRLERYQQANHKLTILLAAVILLFLVGQIPQALAYVHILKLVFPYDRREYVPYASMYRHFSQLLCLITSTANFFLYVSLNWRFRERLSRLCSRP
;
A
#
# COMPACT_ATOMS: atom_id res chain seq x y z
N MET A 1 -23.54 45.00 20.60
CA MET A 1 -23.78 43.53 20.63
C MET A 1 -24.39 42.95 19.34
N ASN A 2 -24.93 43.75 18.40
CA ASN A 2 -25.54 43.22 17.16
C ASN A 2 -24.59 43.00 15.97
N THR A 3 -23.47 43.71 15.87
CA THR A 3 -22.55 43.59 14.72
C THR A 3 -21.69 42.32 14.77
N THR A 4 -21.27 41.89 15.96
CA THR A 4 -20.49 40.64 16.16
C THR A 4 -21.33 39.38 15.94
N SER A 5 -22.61 39.39 16.34
CA SER A 5 -23.52 38.26 16.10
C SER A 5 -23.92 38.12 14.63
N VAL A 6 -24.13 39.24 13.92
CA VAL A 6 -24.42 39.26 12.48
C VAL A 6 -23.21 38.77 11.66
N ASN A 7 -22.00 39.23 11.99
CA ASN A 7 -20.79 38.75 11.32
C ASN A 7 -20.53 37.26 11.56
N SER A 8 -20.70 36.79 12.80
CA SER A 8 -20.56 35.36 13.13
C SER A 8 -21.56 34.49 12.36
N ASN A 9 -22.83 34.91 12.28
CA ASN A 9 -23.86 34.18 11.53
C ASN A 9 -23.57 34.14 10.01
N LYS A 10 -23.03 35.23 9.45
CA LYS A 10 -22.63 35.28 8.03
C LYS A 10 -21.48 34.31 7.74
N THR A 11 -20.43 34.32 8.56
CA THR A 11 -19.28 33.40 8.41
C THR A 11 -19.70 31.94 8.54
N ILE A 12 -20.61 31.61 9.47
CA ILE A 12 -21.15 30.25 9.62
C ILE A 12 -21.91 29.81 8.35
N SER A 13 -22.70 30.70 7.76
CA SER A 13 -23.45 30.40 6.53
C SER A 13 -22.54 30.18 5.32
N GLU A 14 -21.48 30.98 5.18
CA GLU A 14 -20.50 30.83 4.10
C GLU A 14 -19.73 29.50 4.23
N VAL A 15 -19.25 29.18 5.44
CA VAL A 15 -18.58 27.91 5.73
C VAL A 15 -19.47 26.71 5.42
N HIS A 16 -20.73 26.74 5.86
CA HIS A 16 -21.70 25.68 5.57
C HIS A 16 -21.92 25.50 4.06
N SER A 17 -21.97 26.60 3.30
CA SER A 17 -22.12 26.56 1.84
C SER A 17 -20.91 25.91 1.17
N VAL A 18 -19.69 26.24 1.60
CA VAL A 18 -18.45 25.60 1.10
C VAL A 18 -18.45 24.10 1.39
N GLU A 19 -18.84 23.69 2.60
CA GLU A 19 -18.92 22.28 2.98
C GLU A 19 -19.94 21.52 2.12
N ILE A 20 -21.10 22.12 1.80
CA ILE A 20 -22.11 21.53 0.91
C ILE A 20 -21.55 21.31 -0.49
N TRP A 21 -21.01 22.34 -1.14
CA TRP A 21 -20.51 22.22 -2.51
C TRP A 21 -19.30 21.29 -2.60
N SER A 22 -18.40 21.35 -1.61
CA SER A 22 -17.27 20.44 -1.53
C SER A 22 -17.72 18.99 -1.35
N GLY A 23 -18.69 18.72 -0.49
CA GLY A 23 -19.25 17.38 -0.31
C GLY A 23 -20.03 16.87 -1.52
N LEU A 24 -20.95 17.66 -2.04
CA LEU A 24 -21.84 17.23 -3.12
C LEU A 24 -21.11 17.08 -4.45
N THR A 25 -20.23 18.02 -4.80
CA THR A 25 -19.55 17.99 -6.10
C THR A 25 -18.19 17.33 -5.99
N VAL A 26 -17.28 17.88 -5.18
CA VAL A 26 -15.87 17.48 -5.19
C VAL A 26 -15.70 16.05 -4.63
N GLN A 27 -16.23 15.78 -3.44
CA GLN A 27 -16.13 14.45 -2.83
C GLN A 27 -16.81 13.37 -3.68
N THR A 28 -18.02 13.64 -4.21
CA THR A 28 -18.73 12.67 -5.06
C THR A 28 -17.94 12.35 -6.34
N SER A 29 -17.37 13.37 -7.00
CA SER A 29 -16.51 13.17 -8.18
C SER A 29 -15.24 12.39 -7.84
N VAL A 30 -14.56 12.72 -6.74
CA VAL A 30 -13.35 12.00 -6.29
C VAL A 30 -13.69 10.54 -5.96
N CYS A 31 -14.79 10.27 -5.28
CA CYS A 31 -15.22 8.90 -4.99
C CYS A 31 -15.55 8.10 -6.26
N LEU A 32 -16.19 8.73 -7.25
CA LEU A 32 -16.53 8.05 -8.52
C LEU A 32 -15.27 7.69 -9.31
N VAL A 33 -14.36 8.67 -9.49
CA VAL A 33 -13.08 8.45 -10.18
C VAL A 33 -12.20 7.48 -9.38
N GLY A 34 -12.15 7.64 -8.06
CA GLY A 34 -11.40 6.78 -7.14
C GLY A 34 -11.85 5.33 -7.17
N ALA A 35 -13.17 5.09 -7.20
CA ALA A 35 -13.71 3.74 -7.37
C ALA A 35 -13.30 3.15 -8.72
N ALA A 36 -13.49 3.88 -9.83
CA ALA A 36 -13.14 3.40 -11.16
C ALA A 36 -11.64 3.07 -11.31
N LEU A 37 -10.77 3.99 -10.89
CA LEU A 37 -9.31 3.82 -11.01
C LEU A 37 -8.77 2.72 -10.10
N ASN A 38 -9.32 2.56 -8.89
CA ASN A 38 -8.90 1.47 -8.00
C ASN A 38 -9.47 0.11 -8.45
N ILE A 39 -10.67 0.04 -9.03
CA ILE A 39 -11.15 -1.18 -9.68
C ILE A 39 -10.23 -1.56 -10.85
N LEU A 40 -9.80 -0.59 -11.65
CA LEU A 40 -8.85 -0.82 -12.74
C LEU A 40 -7.49 -1.32 -12.21
N ASN A 41 -7.00 -0.78 -11.08
CA ASN A 41 -5.81 -1.29 -10.40
C ASN A 41 -5.97 -2.78 -10.05
N VAL A 42 -7.11 -3.17 -9.47
CA VAL A 42 -7.40 -4.57 -9.14
C VAL A 42 -7.37 -5.44 -10.39
N ILE A 43 -8.07 -5.05 -11.45
CA ILE A 43 -8.12 -5.80 -12.73
C ILE A 43 -6.71 -6.01 -13.30
N VAL A 44 -5.87 -4.97 -13.28
CA VAL A 44 -4.50 -5.06 -13.78
C VAL A 44 -3.66 -6.00 -12.92
N PHE A 45 -3.70 -5.86 -11.59
CA PHE A 45 -2.90 -6.69 -10.67
C PHE A 45 -3.35 -8.14 -10.57
N LEU A 46 -4.58 -8.48 -10.95
CA LEU A 46 -5.01 -9.88 -11.10
C LEU A 46 -4.34 -10.60 -12.28
N GLY A 47 -3.59 -9.89 -13.14
CA GLY A 47 -2.85 -10.49 -14.24
C GLY A 47 -1.75 -11.46 -13.81
N PRO A 48 -1.44 -12.49 -14.62
CA PRO A 48 -0.48 -13.56 -14.28
C PRO A 48 0.97 -13.08 -14.11
N GLN A 49 1.30 -11.85 -14.52
CA GLN A 49 2.62 -11.25 -14.36
C GLN A 49 2.91 -10.69 -12.94
N PHE A 50 1.88 -10.65 -12.08
CA PHE A 50 1.92 -10.04 -10.74
C PHE A 50 1.89 -11.11 -9.62
N GLU A 51 2.75 -12.13 -9.74
CA GLU A 51 2.77 -13.24 -8.78
C GLU A 51 3.54 -12.96 -7.49
N ALA A 52 4.36 -11.91 -7.45
CA ALA A 52 5.16 -11.59 -6.28
C ALA A 52 4.28 -11.07 -5.12
N THR A 53 4.67 -11.40 -3.88
CA THR A 53 3.96 -11.02 -2.65
C THR A 53 3.65 -9.52 -2.54
N PRO A 54 4.52 -8.57 -2.93
CA PRO A 54 4.18 -7.15 -2.88
C PRO A 54 2.95 -6.77 -3.71
N TYR A 55 2.74 -7.43 -4.85
CA TYR A 55 1.56 -7.17 -5.68
C TYR A 55 0.29 -7.71 -5.05
N LEU A 56 0.35 -8.76 -4.23
CA LEU A 56 -0.79 -9.21 -3.45
C LEU A 56 -1.30 -8.13 -2.51
N TYR A 57 -0.40 -7.44 -1.79
CA TYR A 57 -0.80 -6.32 -0.92
C TYR A 57 -1.28 -5.12 -1.72
N MET A 58 -0.65 -4.80 -2.85
CA MET A 58 -1.13 -3.72 -3.73
C MET A 58 -2.54 -4.01 -4.25
N THR A 59 -2.87 -5.25 -4.60
CA THR A 59 -4.24 -5.66 -4.96
C THR A 59 -5.18 -5.50 -3.78
N ALA A 60 -4.81 -5.99 -2.59
CA ALA A 60 -5.64 -5.87 -1.39
C ALA A 60 -5.90 -4.41 -1.01
N LEU A 61 -4.87 -3.55 -1.13
CA LEU A 61 -4.95 -2.11 -0.94
C LEU A 61 -5.90 -1.48 -1.96
N ALA A 62 -5.77 -1.81 -3.25
CA ALA A 62 -6.67 -1.31 -4.29
C ALA A 62 -8.12 -1.76 -4.08
N VAL A 63 -8.36 -2.98 -3.59
CA VAL A 63 -9.72 -3.44 -3.20
C VAL A 63 -10.28 -2.60 -2.06
N ALA A 64 -9.49 -2.37 -1.02
CA ALA A 64 -9.91 -1.57 0.14
C ALA A 64 -10.14 -0.10 -0.24
N ASP A 65 -9.30 0.49 -1.09
CA ASP A 65 -9.44 1.87 -1.57
C ASP A 65 -10.66 2.04 -2.52
N ALA A 66 -10.92 1.07 -3.39
CA ALA A 66 -12.14 1.04 -4.21
C ALA A 66 -13.39 0.94 -3.34
N GLY A 67 -13.38 0.03 -2.36
CA GLY A 67 -14.45 -0.10 -1.38
C GLY A 67 -14.66 1.20 -0.60
N THR A 68 -13.59 1.83 -0.13
CA THR A 68 -13.65 3.09 0.64
C THR A 68 -14.31 4.18 -0.18
N SER A 69 -13.95 4.30 -1.46
CA SER A 69 -14.53 5.26 -2.39
C SER A 69 -16.02 5.00 -2.61
N LEU A 70 -16.41 3.74 -2.82
CA LEU A 70 -17.82 3.34 -2.96
C LEU A 70 -18.62 3.57 -1.66
N ALA A 71 -18.03 3.30 -0.50
CA ALA A 71 -18.66 3.50 0.79
C ALA A 71 -18.91 5.00 1.09
N HIS A 72 -18.00 5.87 0.67
CA HIS A 72 -18.08 7.30 0.87
C HIS A 72 -18.85 8.06 -0.22
N LEU A 73 -19.15 7.43 -1.37
CA LEU A 73 -19.90 8.05 -2.46
C LEU A 73 -21.28 8.58 -2.00
N PRO A 74 -22.10 7.81 -1.25
CA PRO A 74 -23.39 8.29 -0.76
C PRO A 74 -23.28 9.44 0.26
N PHE A 75 -22.14 9.59 0.94
CA PHE A 75 -21.95 10.67 1.93
C PHE A 75 -21.92 12.04 1.25
N GLY A 76 -21.27 12.17 0.09
CA GLY A 76 -21.25 13.41 -0.68
C GLY A 76 -22.65 13.83 -1.13
N ILE A 77 -23.41 12.88 -1.68
CA ILE A 77 -24.81 13.11 -2.09
C ILE A 77 -25.70 13.45 -0.89
N ALA A 78 -25.46 12.82 0.27
CA ALA A 78 -26.21 13.11 1.50
C ALA A 78 -26.00 14.54 2.03
N ARG A 79 -24.94 15.26 1.60
CA ARG A 79 -24.71 16.68 1.94
C ARG A 79 -25.55 17.66 1.12
N CYS A 80 -26.31 17.21 0.13
CA CYS A 80 -27.24 18.04 -0.65
C CYS A 80 -28.25 18.72 0.29
N ASP A 81 -28.21 20.05 0.36
CA ASP A 81 -29.07 20.85 1.23
C ASP A 81 -30.06 21.72 0.43
N ARG A 82 -31.02 22.32 1.13
CA ARG A 82 -32.11 23.14 0.56
C ARG A 82 -31.62 24.37 -0.20
N ALA A 83 -30.37 24.78 -0.03
CA ALA A 83 -29.73 25.83 -0.80
C ALA A 83 -29.72 25.53 -2.32
N ILE A 84 -29.82 24.26 -2.70
CA ILE A 84 -29.79 23.82 -4.09
C ILE A 84 -31.19 23.31 -4.47
N LYS A 85 -31.77 23.88 -5.54
CA LYS A 85 -33.15 23.58 -6.00
C LYS A 85 -33.38 22.08 -6.21
N ILE A 86 -32.43 21.36 -6.80
CA ILE A 86 -32.56 19.91 -7.07
C ILE A 86 -32.76 19.09 -5.80
N CYS A 87 -32.14 19.48 -4.67
CA CYS A 87 -32.26 18.81 -3.38
C CYS A 87 -33.63 19.00 -2.71
N THR A 88 -34.46 19.92 -3.22
CA THR A 88 -35.81 20.19 -2.67
C THR A 88 -36.91 19.42 -3.39
N SER A 89 -36.59 18.75 -4.50
CA SER A 89 -37.52 17.93 -5.26
C SER A 89 -38.12 16.78 -4.43
N ASN A 90 -39.36 16.37 -4.76
CA ASN A 90 -40.03 15.27 -4.07
C ASN A 90 -39.24 13.95 -4.21
N THR A 91 -38.70 13.67 -5.40
CA THR A 91 -37.84 12.50 -5.65
C THR A 91 -36.62 12.49 -4.73
N PHE A 92 -35.93 13.63 -4.61
CA PHE A 92 -34.74 13.72 -3.76
C PHE A 92 -35.07 13.54 -2.28
N ARG A 93 -36.29 13.84 -1.84
CA ARG A 93 -36.72 13.61 -0.46
C ARG A 93 -36.70 12.12 -0.09
N HIS A 94 -37.14 11.25 -0.99
CA HIS A 94 -37.08 9.79 -0.79
C HIS A 94 -35.63 9.29 -0.85
N ILE A 95 -34.84 9.76 -1.81
CA ILE A 95 -33.41 9.43 -1.92
C ILE A 95 -32.67 9.85 -0.65
N ARG A 96 -32.92 11.06 -0.15
CA ARG A 96 -32.30 11.57 1.09
C ARG A 96 -32.61 10.70 2.29
N ALA A 97 -33.84 10.21 2.42
CA ALA A 97 -34.17 9.26 3.48
C ALA A 97 -33.30 8.00 3.35
N ALA A 98 -33.27 7.36 2.17
CA ALA A 98 -32.43 6.19 1.93
C ALA A 98 -30.93 6.44 2.21
N LEU A 99 -30.41 7.61 1.82
CA LEU A 99 -29.03 8.02 2.09
C LEU A 99 -28.75 8.16 3.59
N ILE A 100 -29.66 8.73 4.37
CA ILE A 100 -29.51 8.84 5.83
C ILE A 100 -29.46 7.46 6.49
N TYR A 101 -30.32 6.52 6.06
CA TYR A 101 -30.28 5.14 6.54
C TYR A 101 -28.96 4.46 6.19
N TYR A 102 -28.51 4.58 4.92
CA TYR A 102 -27.24 4.04 4.48
C TYR A 102 -26.07 4.61 5.30
N VAL A 103 -25.95 5.94 5.37
CA VAL A 103 -24.85 6.61 6.09
C VAL A 103 -24.82 6.18 7.56
N THR A 104 -26.00 6.08 8.20
CA THR A 104 -26.10 5.76 9.63
C THR A 104 -25.78 4.31 9.94
N PHE A 105 -26.33 3.35 9.18
CA PHE A 105 -26.27 1.92 9.54
C PHE A 105 -25.26 1.10 8.74
N ALA A 106 -24.86 1.54 7.54
CA ALA A 106 -23.93 0.79 6.69
C ALA A 106 -22.65 1.57 6.44
N GLY A 107 -22.77 2.76 5.84
CA GLY A 107 -21.66 3.57 5.38
C GLY A 107 -20.67 3.94 6.48
N PHE A 108 -21.15 4.33 7.67
CA PHE A 108 -20.27 4.72 8.77
C PHE A 108 -19.39 3.55 9.24
N GLY A 109 -19.96 2.37 9.47
CA GLY A 109 -19.16 1.20 9.88
C GLY A 109 -18.25 0.70 8.75
N LEU A 110 -18.80 0.56 7.54
CA LEU A 110 -18.08 0.03 6.38
C LEU A 110 -16.88 0.89 5.98
N GLY A 111 -17.04 2.22 5.95
CA GLY A 111 -15.95 3.14 5.64
C GLY A 111 -14.77 2.99 6.61
N ASN A 112 -15.06 2.93 7.91
CA ASN A 112 -14.02 2.75 8.93
C ASN A 112 -13.32 1.39 8.85
N ILE A 113 -14.05 0.32 8.51
CA ILE A 113 -13.45 -1.01 8.29
C ILE A 113 -12.47 -0.95 7.11
N LEU A 114 -12.90 -0.40 5.97
CA LEU A 114 -12.10 -0.38 4.75
C LEU A 114 -10.85 0.50 4.89
N GLU A 115 -10.96 1.65 5.55
CA GLU A 115 -9.81 2.49 5.87
C GLU A 115 -8.81 1.78 6.79
N ALA A 116 -9.30 1.06 7.80
CA ALA A 116 -8.45 0.26 8.68
C ALA A 116 -7.74 -0.88 7.92
N ILE A 117 -8.44 -1.52 6.96
CA ILE A 117 -7.84 -2.52 6.08
C ILE A 117 -6.72 -1.87 5.26
N SER A 118 -6.97 -0.75 4.57
CA SER A 118 -5.93 -0.05 3.79
C SER A 118 -4.70 0.30 4.65
N SER A 119 -4.93 0.79 5.88
CA SER A 119 -3.87 1.15 6.83
C SER A 119 -3.00 -0.05 7.23
N TRP A 120 -3.62 -1.14 7.70
CA TRP A 120 -2.88 -2.32 8.15
C TRP A 120 -2.23 -3.11 7.01
N ILE A 121 -2.85 -3.17 5.83
CA ILE A 121 -2.22 -3.73 4.63
C ILE A 121 -0.97 -2.94 4.24
N THR A 122 -1.04 -1.60 4.29
CA THR A 122 0.12 -0.74 4.02
C THR A 122 1.24 -0.96 5.04
N VAL A 123 0.90 -1.14 6.32
CA VAL A 123 1.87 -1.50 7.37
C VAL A 123 2.55 -2.82 7.06
N ILE A 124 1.78 -3.89 6.81
CA ILE A 124 2.31 -5.23 6.49
C ILE A 124 3.23 -5.16 5.26
N MET A 125 2.78 -4.48 4.20
CA MET A 125 3.54 -4.28 2.97
C MET A 125 4.87 -3.54 3.24
N SER A 126 4.86 -2.50 4.07
CA SER A 126 6.06 -1.72 4.43
C SER A 126 7.07 -2.57 5.21
N VAL A 127 6.59 -3.35 6.18
CA VAL A 127 7.43 -4.23 7.01
C VAL A 127 8.04 -5.32 6.13
N GLU A 128 7.24 -6.01 5.31
CA GLU A 128 7.76 -7.02 4.40
C GLU A 128 8.81 -6.43 3.44
N ARG A 129 8.56 -5.23 2.90
CA ARG A 129 9.50 -4.56 1.99
C ARG A 129 10.83 -4.27 2.67
N TYR A 130 10.78 -3.74 3.89
CA TYR A 130 11.98 -3.47 4.68
C TYR A 130 12.79 -4.74 4.93
N TYR A 131 12.15 -5.82 5.43
CA TYR A 131 12.83 -7.09 5.67
C TYR A 131 13.41 -7.70 4.39
N THR A 132 12.69 -7.61 3.27
CA THR A 132 13.14 -8.13 1.98
C THR A 132 14.36 -7.39 1.44
N MET A 133 14.50 -6.10 1.74
CA MET A 133 15.67 -5.33 1.34
C MET A 133 16.86 -5.52 2.27
N LYS A 134 16.62 -5.58 3.58
CA LYS A 134 17.68 -5.70 4.58
C LYS A 134 18.27 -7.11 4.62
N TRP A 135 17.42 -8.12 4.54
CA TRP A 135 17.81 -9.53 4.63
C TRP A 135 17.15 -10.39 3.53
N PRO A 136 17.62 -10.30 2.28
CA PRO A 136 17.01 -11.00 1.14
C PRO A 136 17.00 -12.53 1.27
N HIS A 137 17.93 -13.11 2.05
CA HIS A 137 17.99 -14.56 2.29
C HIS A 137 16.86 -15.02 3.21
N LEU A 138 16.68 -14.36 4.36
CA LEU A 138 15.64 -14.69 5.33
C LEU A 138 14.23 -14.36 4.81
N SER A 139 14.09 -13.34 3.98
CA SER A 139 12.78 -12.94 3.47
C SER A 139 12.15 -13.99 2.55
N LYS A 140 12.95 -14.73 1.78
CA LYS A 140 12.45 -15.82 0.92
C LYS A 140 11.83 -16.97 1.72
N ILE A 141 12.30 -17.19 2.94
CA ILE A 141 11.79 -18.25 3.84
C ILE A 141 10.54 -17.75 4.58
N ARG A 142 10.55 -16.49 5.05
CA ARG A 142 9.52 -15.96 5.94
C ARG A 142 8.34 -15.26 5.24
N PHE A 143 8.50 -14.81 4.00
CA PHE A 143 7.50 -14.04 3.26
C PHE A 143 7.10 -14.72 1.95
N THR A 144 6.57 -15.93 2.07
CA THR A 144 5.97 -16.63 0.93
C THR A 144 4.63 -16.01 0.56
N ARG A 145 4.22 -16.13 -0.72
CA ARG A 145 2.92 -15.64 -1.19
C ARG A 145 1.74 -16.26 -0.41
N ARG A 146 1.87 -17.52 0.02
CA ARG A 146 0.85 -18.20 0.84
C ARG A 146 0.70 -17.55 2.21
N GLN A 147 1.80 -17.23 2.88
CA GLN A 147 1.77 -16.50 4.15
C GLN A 147 1.20 -15.08 3.97
N GLY A 148 1.56 -14.39 2.89
CA GLY A 148 0.99 -13.07 2.57
C GLY A 148 -0.54 -13.10 2.43
N LYS A 149 -1.12 -14.15 1.83
CA LYS A 149 -2.58 -14.32 1.76
C LYS A 149 -3.21 -14.43 3.16
N TRP A 150 -2.62 -15.23 4.04
CA TRP A 150 -3.08 -15.36 5.43
C TRP A 150 -2.93 -14.06 6.21
N GLN A 151 -1.87 -13.28 5.99
CA GLN A 151 -1.68 -11.96 6.59
C GLN A 151 -2.78 -10.98 6.15
N VAL A 152 -3.12 -10.95 4.85
CA VAL A 152 -4.23 -10.14 4.33
C VAL A 152 -5.56 -10.54 4.97
N ILE A 153 -5.87 -11.84 4.98
CA ILE A 153 -7.13 -12.36 5.56
C ILE A 153 -7.21 -12.00 7.04
N PHE A 154 -6.12 -12.22 7.79
CA PHE A 154 -6.05 -11.89 9.21
C PHE A 154 -6.27 -10.39 9.46
N ALA A 155 -5.61 -9.52 8.68
CA ALA A 155 -5.80 -8.07 8.80
C ALA A 155 -7.25 -7.65 8.54
N VAL A 156 -7.90 -8.24 7.52
CA VAL A 156 -9.32 -8.00 7.22
C VAL A 156 -10.23 -8.46 8.36
N MET A 157 -10.02 -9.67 8.89
CA MET A 157 -10.81 -10.18 10.01
C MET A 157 -10.65 -9.31 11.26
N CYS A 158 -9.42 -8.92 11.61
CA CYS A 158 -9.17 -8.03 12.73
C CYS A 158 -9.84 -6.66 12.55
N ALA A 159 -9.78 -6.08 11.34
CA ALA A 159 -10.43 -4.81 11.05
C ALA A 159 -11.95 -4.88 11.22
N ILE A 160 -12.59 -5.94 10.73
CA ILE A 160 -14.04 -6.17 10.87
C ILE A 160 -14.42 -6.34 12.34
N LEU A 161 -13.73 -7.24 13.06
CA LEU A 161 -14.03 -7.52 14.46
C LEU A 161 -13.85 -6.28 15.34
N PHE A 162 -12.77 -5.54 15.14
CA PHE A 162 -12.47 -4.33 15.92
C PHE A 162 -13.48 -3.19 15.67
N HIS A 163 -14.07 -3.09 14.48
CA HIS A 163 -15.03 -2.04 14.14
C HIS A 163 -16.49 -2.46 14.32
N CYS A 164 -16.77 -3.72 14.66
CA CYS A 164 -18.12 -4.21 14.95
C CYS A 164 -18.93 -3.32 15.93
N PRO A 165 -18.35 -2.79 17.03
CA PRO A 165 -19.10 -1.94 17.95
C PRO A 165 -19.68 -0.66 17.33
N ILE A 166 -19.08 -0.15 16.24
CA ILE A 166 -19.50 1.10 15.59
C ILE A 166 -20.93 1.02 15.04
N PHE A 167 -21.37 -0.16 14.61
CA PHE A 167 -22.72 -0.35 14.05
C PHE A 167 -23.83 -0.13 15.08
N PHE A 168 -23.51 -0.15 16.37
CA PHE A 168 -24.48 0.04 17.46
C PHE A 168 -24.48 1.46 18.05
N VAL A 169 -23.70 2.38 17.48
CA VAL A 169 -23.47 3.74 18.03
C VAL A 169 -24.57 4.73 17.66
N LEU A 170 -25.15 4.60 16.47
CA LEU A 170 -26.05 5.59 15.90
C LEU A 170 -27.48 5.06 15.79
N LYS A 171 -28.46 5.93 16.00
CA LYS A 171 -29.87 5.70 15.71
C LYS A 171 -30.48 6.90 15.00
N ILE A 172 -31.57 6.68 14.28
CA ILE A 172 -32.35 7.76 13.66
C ILE A 172 -33.49 8.12 14.61
N SER A 173 -33.61 9.41 14.94
CA SER A 173 -34.70 9.95 15.75
C SER A 173 -35.52 10.95 14.93
N GLN A 174 -36.84 10.93 15.12
CA GLN A 174 -37.78 11.84 14.46
C GLN A 174 -38.12 13.00 15.40
N TYR A 175 -38.05 14.21 14.86
CA TYR A 175 -38.37 15.44 15.57
C TYR A 175 -39.47 16.18 14.83
N GLU A 176 -40.38 16.79 15.59
CA GLU A 176 -41.45 17.63 15.07
C GLU A 176 -41.15 19.08 15.44
N LYS A 177 -41.16 19.98 14.44
CA LYS A 177 -41.13 21.42 14.65
C LYS A 177 -42.42 22.02 14.13
N THR A 178 -43.23 22.54 15.05
CA THR A 178 -44.43 23.33 14.71
C THR A 178 -43.99 24.72 14.30
N ASN A 179 -44.38 25.13 13.10
CA ASN A 179 -44.10 26.47 12.58
C ASN A 179 -45.15 27.46 13.13
N SER A 180 -44.84 28.77 13.17
CA SER A 180 -45.79 29.82 13.63
C SER A 180 -47.12 29.88 12.84
N ALA A 181 -47.21 29.18 11.71
CA ALA A 181 -48.42 29.04 10.89
C ALA A 181 -49.14 27.68 11.09
N ASN A 182 -49.04 27.05 12.27
CA ASN A 182 -49.62 25.73 12.60
C ASN A 182 -49.20 24.54 11.70
N GLY A 183 -48.19 24.69 10.84
CA GLY A 183 -47.64 23.59 10.07
C GLY A 183 -46.64 22.76 10.88
N THR A 184 -46.92 21.48 11.13
CA THR A 184 -45.97 20.56 11.75
C THR A 184 -45.02 19.99 10.69
N ARG A 185 -43.71 20.25 10.83
CA ARG A 185 -42.68 19.64 9.97
C ARG A 185 -41.92 18.56 10.73
N ARG A 186 -41.98 17.33 10.23
CA ARG A 186 -41.16 16.20 10.68
C ARG A 186 -39.79 16.26 10.02
N TYR A 187 -38.73 16.11 10.82
CA TYR A 187 -37.37 15.93 10.32
C TYR A 187 -36.69 14.77 11.04
N GLN A 188 -35.81 14.08 10.33
CA GLN A 188 -35.01 12.98 10.84
C GLN A 188 -33.61 13.48 11.15
N ALA A 189 -33.10 13.11 12.32
CA ALA A 189 -31.71 13.38 12.69
C ALA A 189 -31.05 12.11 13.22
N THR A 190 -29.78 11.94 12.86
CA THR A 190 -28.92 10.89 13.40
C THR A 190 -28.44 11.31 14.78
N VAL A 191 -28.69 10.47 15.79
CA VAL A 191 -28.31 10.72 17.18
C VAL A 191 -27.61 9.51 17.78
N LEU A 192 -26.85 9.70 18.85
CA LEU A 192 -26.18 8.63 19.57
C LEU A 192 -27.18 7.72 20.31
N THR A 193 -26.93 6.41 20.28
CA THR A 193 -27.61 5.40 21.10
C THR A 193 -27.17 5.51 22.57
N GLY A 194 -27.78 4.70 23.46
CA GLY A 194 -27.29 4.56 24.83
C GLY A 194 -25.83 4.08 24.87
N PHE A 195 -25.48 3.12 24.01
CA PHE A 195 -24.09 2.68 23.82
C PHE A 195 -23.20 3.83 23.33
N GLY A 196 -23.62 4.59 22.32
CA GLY A 196 -22.87 5.74 21.81
C GLY A 196 -22.64 6.88 22.81
N LYS A 197 -23.45 6.96 23.87
CA LYS A 197 -23.27 7.92 24.98
C LYS A 197 -22.50 7.34 26.17
N SER A 198 -22.24 6.04 26.17
CA SER A 198 -21.61 5.34 27.29
C SER A 198 -20.12 5.63 27.40
N TRP A 199 -19.57 5.44 28.61
CA TRP A 199 -18.13 5.52 28.83
C TRP A 199 -17.36 4.46 28.03
N TYR A 200 -17.97 3.30 27.77
CA TYR A 200 -17.37 2.22 26.97
C TYR A 200 -17.07 2.67 25.54
N TYR A 201 -18.02 3.35 24.89
CA TYR A 201 -17.79 3.88 23.55
C TYR A 201 -16.76 5.00 23.57
N TYR A 202 -16.76 5.84 24.61
CA TYR A 202 -15.73 6.85 24.80
C TYR A 202 -14.32 6.23 24.91
N LEU A 203 -14.13 5.19 25.72
CA LEU A 203 -12.85 4.46 25.79
C LEU A 203 -12.50 3.81 24.44
N TYR A 204 -13.48 3.15 23.80
CA TYR A 204 -13.31 2.53 22.49
C TYR A 204 -12.79 3.51 21.44
N THR A 205 -13.29 4.75 21.41
CA THR A 205 -12.82 5.78 20.48
C THR A 205 -11.34 6.16 20.69
N TRP A 206 -10.86 6.20 21.93
CA TRP A 206 -9.43 6.41 22.22
C TRP A 206 -8.57 5.23 21.77
N ILE A 207 -8.98 4.00 22.09
CA ILE A 207 -8.28 2.80 21.64
C ILE A 207 -8.23 2.75 20.12
N ARG A 208 -9.36 3.05 19.46
CA ARG A 208 -9.45 3.12 18.01
C ARG A 208 -8.50 4.15 17.42
N PHE A 209 -8.43 5.35 17.99
CA PHE A 209 -7.46 6.36 17.55
C PHE A 209 -6.03 5.84 17.63
N VAL A 210 -5.64 5.24 18.75
CA VAL A 210 -4.28 4.70 18.93
C VAL A 210 -3.99 3.57 17.92
N VAL A 211 -4.89 2.59 17.82
CA VAL A 211 -4.67 1.36 17.04
C VAL A 211 -4.80 1.57 15.54
N VAL A 212 -5.78 2.36 15.10
CA VAL A 212 -6.11 2.49 13.66
C VAL A 212 -5.45 3.71 13.03
N GLN A 213 -5.09 4.71 13.84
CA GLN A 213 -4.55 5.97 13.34
C GLN A 213 -3.08 6.16 13.75
N LEU A 214 -2.79 6.21 15.06
CA LEU A 214 -1.48 6.60 15.56
C LEU A 214 -0.40 5.54 15.28
N ILE A 215 -0.65 4.29 15.67
CA ILE A 215 0.31 3.19 15.52
C ILE A 215 0.67 2.97 14.03
N PRO A 216 -0.29 2.86 13.09
CA PRO A 216 0.05 2.69 11.68
C PRO A 216 0.86 3.85 11.12
N VAL A 217 0.50 5.10 11.41
CA VAL A 217 1.25 6.27 10.93
C VAL A 217 2.69 6.25 11.46
N ILE A 218 2.91 5.95 12.75
CA ILE A 218 4.26 5.86 13.32
C ILE A 218 5.07 4.76 12.63
N ILE A 219 4.50 3.55 12.50
CA ILE A 219 5.19 2.42 11.87
C ILE A 219 5.53 2.75 10.42
N LEU A 220 4.59 3.32 9.66
CA LEU A 220 4.80 3.69 8.26
C LEU A 220 5.87 4.76 8.11
N CYS A 221 5.89 5.79 8.96
CA CYS A 221 6.95 6.79 8.96
C CYS A 221 8.33 6.16 9.22
N VAL A 222 8.44 5.31 10.24
CA VAL A 222 9.70 4.63 10.57
C VAL A 222 10.14 3.71 9.42
N MET A 223 9.25 2.83 8.96
CA MET A 223 9.57 1.86 7.91
C MET A 223 9.92 2.55 6.59
N ASN A 224 9.17 3.59 6.21
CA ASN A 224 9.41 4.30 4.98
C ASN A 224 10.75 5.07 5.02
N THR A 225 11.10 5.70 6.15
CA THR A 225 12.42 6.32 6.33
C THR A 225 13.54 5.27 6.23
N LEU A 226 13.39 4.10 6.88
CA LEU A 226 14.37 3.02 6.79
C LEU A 226 14.52 2.46 5.36
N ILE A 227 13.42 2.29 4.63
CA ILE A 227 13.42 1.85 3.23
C ILE A 227 14.16 2.87 2.36
N LEU A 228 13.91 4.17 2.53
CA LEU A 228 14.58 5.22 1.77
C LEU A 228 16.10 5.26 2.06
N ILE A 229 16.50 5.12 3.32
CA ILE A 229 17.93 5.05 3.71
C ILE A 229 18.63 3.86 3.03
N ILE A 230 18.03 2.67 3.07
CA ILE A 230 18.61 1.47 2.44
C ILE A 230 18.66 1.63 0.92
N THR A 231 17.58 2.15 0.32
CA THR A 231 17.48 2.41 -1.12
C THR A 231 18.59 3.36 -1.57
N TRP A 232 18.80 4.44 -0.84
CA TRP A 232 19.84 5.43 -1.08
C TRP A 232 21.26 4.86 -0.93
N SER A 233 21.50 4.07 0.11
CA SER A 233 22.78 3.39 0.34
C SER A 233 23.12 2.44 -0.82
N ASN A 234 22.15 1.66 -1.28
CA ASN A 234 22.32 0.74 -2.41
C ASN A 234 22.58 1.49 -3.72
N TYR A 235 21.86 2.58 -3.98
CA TYR A 235 22.09 3.44 -5.13
C TYR A 235 23.52 4.02 -5.14
N ARG A 236 23.99 4.54 -4.00
CA ARG A 236 25.36 5.06 -3.87
C ARG A 236 26.41 3.98 -4.11
N LYS A 237 26.22 2.76 -3.58
CA LYS A 237 27.13 1.62 -3.84
C LYS A 237 27.21 1.29 -5.32
N GLN A 238 26.07 1.16 -6.01
CA GLN A 238 26.05 0.88 -7.46
C GLN A 238 26.77 1.97 -8.27
N LYS A 239 26.56 3.25 -7.94
CA LYS A 239 27.25 4.37 -8.59
C LYS A 239 28.77 4.32 -8.38
N ARG A 240 29.25 3.81 -7.24
CA ARG A 240 30.69 3.62 -6.99
C ARG A 240 31.29 2.49 -7.82
N TYR A 241 30.56 1.39 -8.06
CA TYR A 241 31.03 0.28 -8.89
C TYR A 241 30.99 0.57 -10.40
N GLN A 242 30.18 1.54 -10.86
CA GLN A 242 30.16 1.95 -12.27
C GLN A 242 31.26 2.96 -12.64
N LYS A 243 31.79 3.73 -11.68
CA LYS A 243 32.86 4.72 -11.91
C LYS A 243 34.25 4.17 -12.31
N PRO A 244 34.68 2.92 -12.02
CA PRO A 244 36.03 2.45 -12.38
C PRO A 244 36.18 1.97 -13.84
N CYS A 245 35.09 1.65 -14.56
CA CYS A 245 35.18 1.10 -15.94
C CYS A 245 35.19 2.16 -17.06
N MET A 246 35.24 3.45 -16.72
CA MET A 246 35.33 4.56 -17.69
C MET A 246 36.68 5.30 -17.64
N LYS A 247 37.71 4.72 -17.01
CA LYS A 247 39.08 5.17 -17.25
C LYS A 247 39.65 4.37 -18.42
N ASN A 248 39.83 5.06 -19.54
CA ASN A 248 40.49 4.56 -20.73
C ASN A 248 41.93 4.16 -20.39
N PRO A 249 42.52 3.08 -20.97
CA PRO A 249 43.92 2.72 -20.77
C PRO A 249 44.94 3.68 -21.40
N ASN A 250 44.51 4.83 -21.94
CA ASN A 250 45.37 5.69 -22.77
C ASN A 250 45.82 6.99 -22.10
N ASP A 251 45.64 7.15 -20.79
CA ASP A 251 46.30 8.23 -20.06
C ASP A 251 47.62 7.72 -19.49
N GLU A 252 48.62 7.57 -20.37
CA GLU A 252 50.02 7.69 -19.97
C GLU A 252 50.39 9.18 -19.95
N GLY A 253 50.74 9.68 -18.77
CA GLY A 253 51.23 11.04 -18.54
C GLY A 253 51.45 11.22 -17.04
N GLY A 254 52.70 11.06 -16.60
CA GLY A 254 53.06 10.82 -15.20
C GLY A 254 52.78 11.95 -14.24
N GLU A 255 52.59 11.58 -12.97
CA GLU A 255 53.29 12.17 -11.83
C GLU A 255 53.18 11.23 -10.63
N GLN A 256 54.33 10.98 -10.02
CA GLN A 256 54.48 10.22 -8.78
C GLN A 256 53.86 11.01 -7.62
N SER A 257 53.08 10.35 -6.76
CA SER A 257 53.15 10.62 -5.33
C SER A 257 52.80 9.38 -4.51
N LEU A 258 53.72 9.08 -3.59
CA LEU A 258 53.72 7.98 -2.63
C LEU A 258 52.57 8.06 -1.60
N VAL A 259 52.44 6.93 -0.86
CA VAL A 259 51.84 6.75 0.48
C VAL A 259 50.32 6.44 0.45
N ASP A 260 49.73 5.37 1.00
CA ASP A 260 50.16 4.18 1.76
C ASP A 260 49.09 3.08 1.58
N VAL A 261 49.50 1.81 1.64
CA VAL A 261 48.62 0.63 1.61
C VAL A 261 48.66 -0.08 2.97
N PRO A 262 47.52 -0.41 3.59
CA PRO A 262 47.47 -1.56 4.48
C PRO A 262 46.97 -2.79 3.71
N LYS A 263 47.83 -3.80 3.66
CA LYS A 263 47.52 -5.17 3.24
C LYS A 263 46.54 -5.81 4.24
N SER A 264 45.50 -6.47 3.74
CA SER A 264 45.01 -7.71 4.34
C SER A 264 44.60 -8.67 3.22
N SER A 265 45.54 -9.56 2.90
CA SER A 265 45.45 -10.66 1.96
C SER A 265 44.57 -11.79 2.48
N LEU A 266 43.57 -12.20 1.70
CA LEU A 266 43.00 -13.55 1.73
C LEU A 266 43.15 -14.15 0.34
N THR A 267 44.29 -14.79 0.13
CA THR A 267 44.58 -15.64 -1.02
C THR A 267 43.79 -16.94 -0.90
N VAL A 268 42.78 -17.15 -1.74
CA VAL A 268 42.17 -18.47 -1.95
C VAL A 268 43.06 -19.25 -2.92
N ARG A 269 43.88 -20.16 -2.37
CA ARG A 269 44.71 -21.09 -3.12
C ARG A 269 43.83 -22.27 -3.58
N ASN A 270 43.57 -22.36 -4.88
CA ASN A 270 42.99 -23.54 -5.51
C ASN A 270 44.04 -24.68 -5.51
N GLY A 271 43.89 -25.63 -4.59
CA GLY A 271 44.70 -26.85 -4.53
C GLY A 271 43.96 -28.03 -5.15
N LYS A 272 44.33 -28.41 -6.38
CA LYS A 272 44.19 -29.79 -6.86
C LYS A 272 45.10 -30.66 -5.98
N LYS A 273 44.55 -31.63 -5.24
CA LYS A 273 45.33 -32.72 -4.65
C LYS A 273 45.00 -34.01 -5.41
N LYS A 274 45.98 -34.46 -6.19
CA LYS A 274 46.17 -35.83 -6.66
C LYS A 274 47.19 -36.42 -5.70
N MET A 275 46.90 -37.56 -5.07
CA MET A 275 47.88 -38.28 -4.26
C MET A 275 47.54 -39.78 -4.32
N ASN A 276 48.34 -40.51 -5.09
CA ASN A 276 48.57 -41.94 -4.90
C ASN A 276 49.80 -42.08 -4.00
N SER A 277 49.78 -43.00 -3.05
CA SER A 277 50.91 -43.81 -2.58
C SER A 277 50.37 -44.87 -1.60
N ASP A 278 50.85 -46.09 -1.77
CA ASP A 278 50.52 -47.35 -1.11
C ASP A 278 50.76 -47.39 0.41
N ASP A 279 50.04 -48.30 1.09
CA ASP A 279 50.58 -49.53 1.71
C ASP A 279 49.81 -49.94 2.99
N GLY A 280 49.66 -51.26 3.21
CA GLY A 280 49.46 -51.86 4.54
C GLY A 280 48.08 -52.42 4.91
N THR A 281 47.81 -53.65 4.44
CA THR A 281 47.25 -54.83 5.16
C THR A 281 46.16 -54.66 6.22
N THR A 282 45.03 -55.38 6.09
CA THR A 282 44.55 -56.48 6.99
C THR A 282 43.18 -56.99 6.49
N GLU A 283 43.20 -58.20 5.92
CA GLU A 283 42.32 -59.35 6.15
C GLU A 283 40.78 -59.22 6.32
N LEU A 284 40.08 -60.10 5.55
CA LEU A 284 38.99 -61.03 5.92
C LEU A 284 37.61 -60.88 5.23
N VAL A 285 37.33 -61.93 4.44
CA VAL A 285 36.06 -62.67 4.24
C VAL A 285 35.31 -62.49 2.90
N ASP A 286 35.20 -63.66 2.25
CA ASP A 286 34.49 -64.05 1.03
C ASP A 286 32.99 -63.73 1.00
N VAL A 287 32.41 -63.70 -0.21
CA VAL A 287 31.42 -64.67 -0.73
C VAL A 287 30.83 -64.19 -2.08
N ASP A 288 31.09 -65.01 -3.10
CA ASP A 288 30.30 -65.41 -4.29
C ASP A 288 29.41 -64.44 -5.08
N GLY A 289 29.47 -64.59 -6.41
CA GLY A 289 28.38 -64.18 -7.31
C GLY A 289 28.75 -64.06 -8.79
N GLU A 290 28.67 -65.18 -9.51
CA GLU A 290 28.96 -65.40 -10.93
C GLU A 290 28.28 -64.50 -11.99
N ALA A 291 29.00 -64.38 -13.12
CA ALA A 291 28.56 -64.47 -14.53
C ALA A 291 27.62 -63.42 -15.13
N ARG A 292 28.09 -62.74 -16.19
CA ARG A 292 27.84 -63.19 -17.58
C ARG A 292 28.53 -62.31 -18.63
N GLU A 293 29.28 -63.01 -19.47
CA GLU A 293 29.86 -62.62 -20.74
C GLU A 293 28.78 -62.40 -21.81
N ASN A 294 28.99 -61.44 -22.72
CA ASN A 294 28.64 -61.63 -24.13
C ASN A 294 29.34 -60.62 -25.04
N ASN A 295 30.30 -61.15 -25.79
CA ASN A 295 30.94 -60.56 -26.95
C ASN A 295 29.96 -60.48 -28.14
N ARG A 296 29.98 -59.38 -28.89
CA ARG A 296 29.67 -59.41 -30.33
C ARG A 296 30.45 -58.31 -31.07
N ALA A 297 31.24 -58.76 -32.04
CA ALA A 297 32.13 -57.95 -32.86
C ALA A 297 31.47 -57.41 -34.15
N SER A 298 31.86 -56.17 -34.49
CA SER A 298 32.17 -55.60 -35.83
C SER A 298 31.06 -55.47 -36.91
N PRO A 299 31.15 -54.54 -37.91
CA PRO A 299 32.39 -53.93 -38.43
C PRO A 299 32.43 -52.40 -38.70
N VAL A 300 33.68 -51.97 -38.84
CA VAL A 300 34.29 -50.81 -39.52
C VAL A 300 33.46 -50.08 -40.58
N VAL A 301 33.34 -48.76 -40.44
CA VAL A 301 33.42 -47.79 -41.55
C VAL A 301 34.25 -46.58 -41.09
N GLU A 302 35.38 -46.40 -41.78
CA GLU A 302 36.29 -45.27 -41.67
C GLU A 302 35.92 -44.22 -42.72
N LYS A 303 35.80 -42.94 -42.33
CA LYS A 303 36.18 -41.80 -43.19
C LYS A 303 36.33 -40.50 -42.41
N ASN A 304 37.53 -39.94 -42.54
CA ASN A 304 38.05 -38.69 -41.97
C ASN A 304 37.23 -37.44 -42.30
N SER A 305 37.22 -36.46 -41.38
CA SER A 305 37.54 -35.05 -41.70
C SER A 305 37.69 -34.15 -40.46
N HIS A 306 38.92 -33.68 -40.27
CA HIS A 306 39.37 -32.36 -39.82
C HIS A 306 38.64 -31.58 -38.71
N HIS A 307 39.32 -31.51 -37.56
CA HIS A 307 39.77 -30.30 -36.87
C HIS A 307 38.89 -29.02 -36.96
N SER A 308 38.18 -28.73 -35.86
CA SER A 308 38.07 -27.37 -35.27
C SER A 308 37.37 -27.46 -33.92
N THR A 309 38.15 -27.61 -32.85
CA THR A 309 37.66 -27.38 -31.48
C THR A 309 37.64 -25.87 -31.22
N ASP A 310 36.60 -25.19 -31.68
CA ASP A 310 36.24 -23.89 -31.12
C ASP A 310 35.52 -24.15 -29.78
N ALA A 311 36.34 -24.27 -28.73
CA ALA A 311 35.87 -24.25 -27.36
C ALA A 311 35.38 -22.83 -27.04
N THR A 312 34.16 -22.51 -27.49
CA THR A 312 33.40 -21.38 -26.98
C THR A 312 33.18 -21.60 -25.48
N ARG A 313 34.08 -21.03 -24.69
CA ARG A 313 34.01 -20.91 -23.25
C ARG A 313 32.74 -20.15 -22.90
N LYS A 314 31.61 -20.86 -22.76
CA LYS A 314 30.34 -20.32 -22.28
C LYS A 314 30.57 -19.78 -20.86
N HIS A 315 30.84 -18.47 -20.77
CA HIS A 315 30.79 -17.74 -19.51
C HIS A 315 29.43 -18.04 -18.85
N PRO A 316 29.39 -18.44 -17.56
CA PRO A 316 28.15 -18.81 -16.92
C PRO A 316 27.24 -17.57 -16.83
N LYS A 317 26.09 -17.58 -17.52
CA LYS A 317 25.05 -16.53 -17.56
C LYS A 317 24.37 -16.22 -16.20
N LYS A 318 24.91 -16.72 -15.08
CA LYS A 318 24.34 -16.57 -13.71
C LYS A 318 24.40 -15.13 -13.13
N PRO A 319 25.46 -14.30 -13.29
CA PRO A 319 25.51 -12.99 -12.63
C PRO A 319 24.49 -12.01 -13.22
N GLN A 320 24.26 -12.05 -14.53
CA GLN A 320 23.37 -11.11 -15.23
C GLN A 320 21.88 -11.30 -14.86
N ARG A 321 21.45 -12.54 -14.58
CA ARG A 321 20.06 -12.82 -14.15
C ARG A 321 19.78 -12.33 -12.73
N LEU A 322 20.77 -12.44 -11.84
CA LEU A 322 20.68 -11.96 -10.46
C LEU A 322 20.62 -10.42 -10.40
N GLU A 323 21.44 -9.74 -11.20
CA GLU A 323 21.44 -8.27 -11.30
C GLU A 323 20.10 -7.73 -11.80
N ARG A 324 19.52 -8.32 -12.86
CA ARG A 324 18.19 -7.94 -13.36
C ARG A 324 17.09 -8.13 -12.31
N TYR A 325 17.16 -9.22 -11.54
CA TYR A 325 16.23 -9.47 -10.43
C TYR A 325 16.37 -8.45 -9.30
N GLN A 326 17.61 -8.07 -8.95
CA GLN A 326 17.87 -7.02 -7.96
C GLN A 326 17.39 -5.65 -8.43
N GLN A 327 17.61 -5.30 -9.69
CA GLN A 327 17.16 -4.04 -10.28
C GLN A 327 15.62 -3.96 -10.36
N ALA A 328 14.95 -5.06 -10.73
CA ALA A 328 13.49 -5.13 -10.71
C ALA A 328 12.93 -4.96 -9.28
N ASN A 329 13.55 -5.62 -8.30
CA ASN A 329 13.18 -5.46 -6.89
C ASN A 329 13.43 -4.04 -6.37
N HIS A 330 14.49 -3.38 -6.83
CA HIS A 330 14.79 -2.00 -6.47
C HIS A 330 13.73 -1.04 -7.02
N LYS A 331 13.37 -1.15 -8.31
CA LYS A 331 12.28 -0.36 -8.91
C LYS A 331 10.95 -0.58 -8.19
N LEU A 332 10.63 -1.84 -7.86
CA LEU A 332 9.45 -2.19 -7.07
C LEU A 332 9.49 -1.55 -5.68
N THR A 333 10.64 -1.53 -5.00
CA THR A 333 10.79 -0.82 -3.72
C THR A 333 10.41 0.64 -3.83
N ILE A 334 10.96 1.33 -4.83
CA ILE A 334 10.76 2.76 -5.00
C ILE A 334 9.27 3.06 -5.21
N LEU A 335 8.59 2.22 -6.01
CA LEU A 335 7.13 2.29 -6.16
C LEU A 335 6.42 2.11 -4.82
N LEU A 336 6.76 1.08 -4.02
CA LEU A 336 6.13 0.86 -2.71
C LEU A 336 6.35 2.05 -1.77
N ALA A 337 7.59 2.58 -1.71
CA ALA A 337 7.90 3.74 -0.89
C ALA A 337 7.11 4.99 -1.33
N ALA A 338 6.95 5.21 -2.64
CA ALA A 338 6.13 6.29 -3.17
C ALA A 338 4.64 6.13 -2.78
N VAL A 339 4.10 4.92 -2.87
CA VAL A 339 2.72 4.61 -2.43
C VAL A 339 2.55 4.85 -0.93
N ILE A 340 3.52 4.43 -0.11
CA ILE A 340 3.48 4.65 1.35
C ILE A 340 3.56 6.15 1.68
N LEU A 341 4.42 6.91 1.01
CA LEU A 341 4.50 8.37 1.18
C LEU A 341 3.18 9.05 0.83
N LEU A 342 2.58 8.67 -0.30
CA LEU A 342 1.30 9.21 -0.74
C LEU A 342 0.17 8.87 0.25
N PHE A 343 0.17 7.65 0.81
CA PHE A 343 -0.76 7.24 1.86
C PHE A 343 -0.59 8.08 3.14
N LEU A 344 0.66 8.35 3.56
CA LEU A 344 0.93 9.20 4.73
C LEU A 344 0.45 10.65 4.55
N VAL A 345 0.55 11.21 3.34
CA VAL A 345 0.03 12.55 3.03
C VAL A 345 -1.48 12.64 3.28
N GLY A 346 -2.24 11.57 3.00
CA GLY A 346 -3.68 11.52 3.29
C GLY A 346 -3.99 11.25 4.76
N GLN A 347 -3.28 10.30 5.37
CA GLN A 347 -3.59 9.80 6.72
C GLN A 347 -3.20 10.76 7.85
N ILE A 348 -2.12 11.53 7.72
CA ILE A 348 -1.66 12.42 8.81
C ILE A 348 -2.70 13.51 9.08
N PRO A 349 -3.22 14.26 8.09
CA PRO A 349 -4.30 15.22 8.32
C PRO A 349 -5.57 14.57 8.86
N GLN A 350 -5.94 13.39 8.32
CA GLN A 350 -7.11 12.64 8.81
C GLN A 350 -6.94 12.22 10.28
N ALA A 351 -5.71 11.92 10.71
CA ALA A 351 -5.41 11.57 12.09
C ALA A 351 -5.62 12.74 13.04
N LEU A 352 -5.12 13.92 12.64
CA LEU A 352 -5.32 15.16 13.38
C LEU A 352 -6.81 15.56 13.38
N ALA A 353 -7.58 15.14 12.38
CA ALA A 353 -9.01 15.38 12.27
C ALA A 353 -9.86 14.45 13.16
N TYR A 354 -9.23 13.58 13.96
CA TYR A 354 -9.96 12.73 14.88
C TYR A 354 -10.64 13.56 15.97
N VAL A 355 -11.89 13.21 16.31
CA VAL A 355 -12.77 14.05 17.16
C VAL A 355 -12.14 14.46 18.50
N HIS A 356 -11.36 13.58 19.13
CA HIS A 356 -10.71 13.89 20.40
C HIS A 356 -9.50 14.81 20.24
N ILE A 357 -8.71 14.63 19.18
CA ILE A 357 -7.57 15.50 18.87
C ILE A 357 -8.06 16.89 18.47
N LEU A 358 -9.09 16.96 17.62
CA LEU A 358 -9.72 18.22 17.26
C LEU A 358 -10.28 18.96 18.47
N LYS A 359 -10.86 18.27 19.46
CA LYS A 359 -11.35 18.90 20.70
C LYS A 359 -10.23 19.49 21.56
N LEU A 360 -9.02 18.92 21.52
CA LEU A 360 -7.85 19.46 22.22
C LEU A 360 -7.33 20.74 21.53
N VAL A 361 -7.39 20.80 20.20
CA VAL A 361 -6.94 21.96 19.40
C VAL A 361 -7.99 23.07 19.36
N PHE A 362 -9.26 22.71 19.26
CA PHE A 362 -10.41 23.60 19.17
C PHE A 362 -11.40 23.29 20.31
N PRO A 363 -11.24 23.90 21.50
CA PRO A 363 -12.13 23.66 22.63
C PRO A 363 -13.56 24.08 22.28
N TYR A 364 -14.50 23.14 22.46
CA TYR A 364 -15.90 23.23 22.02
C TYR A 364 -16.73 24.28 22.78
N ASP A 365 -16.18 24.88 23.84
CA ASP A 365 -16.85 25.93 24.64
C ASP A 365 -17.13 27.20 23.84
N ARG A 366 -16.49 27.39 22.67
CA ARG A 366 -16.84 28.45 21.73
C ARG A 366 -17.51 27.87 20.49
N ARG A 367 -18.82 28.14 20.34
CA ARG A 367 -19.62 27.78 19.15
C ARG A 367 -19.00 28.26 17.82
N GLU A 368 -18.16 29.29 17.87
CA GLU A 368 -17.45 29.87 16.73
C GLU A 368 -16.48 28.88 16.04
N TYR A 369 -15.91 27.90 16.75
CA TYR A 369 -14.93 26.96 16.17
C TYR A 369 -15.54 25.69 15.55
N VAL A 370 -16.81 25.41 15.83
CA VAL A 370 -17.49 24.19 15.35
C VAL A 370 -17.48 24.08 13.81
N PRO A 371 -17.74 25.14 13.02
CA PRO A 371 -17.69 25.07 11.57
C PRO A 371 -16.29 24.74 11.04
N TYR A 372 -15.25 25.33 11.62
CA TYR A 372 -13.85 25.09 11.20
C TYR A 372 -13.40 23.66 11.48
N ALA A 373 -13.76 23.10 12.65
CA ALA A 373 -13.49 21.69 12.96
C ALA A 373 -14.21 20.74 11.98
N SER A 374 -15.44 21.08 11.57
CA SER A 374 -16.16 20.32 10.54
C SER A 374 -15.46 20.38 9.19
N MET A 375 -15.05 21.58 8.74
CA MET A 375 -14.28 21.75 7.50
C MET A 375 -12.98 20.97 7.52
N TYR A 376 -12.19 21.07 8.59
CA TYR A 376 -10.92 20.36 8.69
C TYR A 376 -11.10 18.86 8.54
N ARG A 377 -12.11 18.29 9.20
CA ARG A 377 -12.47 16.87 9.05
C ARG A 377 -12.90 16.54 7.63
N HIS A 378 -13.73 17.37 7.01
CA HIS A 378 -14.18 17.19 5.63
C HIS A 378 -13.00 17.19 4.65
N PHE A 379 -12.13 18.20 4.70
CA PHE A 379 -10.99 18.32 3.79
C PHE A 379 -9.91 17.28 4.04
N SER A 380 -9.70 16.88 5.30
CA SER A 380 -8.76 15.79 5.61
C SER A 380 -9.25 14.45 5.06
N GLN A 381 -10.55 14.17 5.18
CA GLN A 381 -11.17 12.99 4.54
C GLN A 381 -11.06 13.05 3.02
N LEU A 382 -11.35 14.21 2.43
CA LEU A 382 -11.25 14.42 0.99
C LEU A 382 -9.82 14.21 0.48
N LEU A 383 -8.83 14.73 1.20
CA LEU A 383 -7.42 14.52 0.88
C LEU A 383 -7.06 13.03 0.91
N CYS A 384 -7.53 12.29 1.91
CA CYS A 384 -7.33 10.84 1.97
C CYS A 384 -7.90 10.13 0.72
N LEU A 385 -9.12 10.48 0.30
CA LEU A 385 -9.75 9.95 -0.92
C LEU A 385 -8.99 10.33 -2.20
N ILE A 386 -8.44 11.54 -2.27
CA ILE A 386 -7.61 11.98 -3.40
C ILE A 386 -6.31 11.18 -3.43
N THR A 387 -5.64 11.01 -2.29
CA THR A 387 -4.38 10.26 -2.21
C THR A 387 -4.55 8.78 -2.56
N SER A 388 -5.67 8.14 -2.15
CA SER A 388 -5.96 6.75 -2.55
C SER A 388 -6.24 6.62 -4.05
N THR A 389 -6.88 7.62 -4.66
CA THR A 389 -7.09 7.71 -6.11
C THR A 389 -5.76 7.88 -6.86
N ALA A 390 -4.84 8.66 -6.29
CA ALA A 390 -3.56 8.97 -6.92
C ALA A 390 -2.61 7.76 -7.04
N ASN A 391 -2.86 6.66 -6.32
CA ASN A 391 -2.12 5.41 -6.45
C ASN A 391 -2.10 4.87 -7.89
N PHE A 392 -3.21 4.99 -8.63
CA PHE A 392 -3.27 4.60 -10.04
C PHE A 392 -2.19 5.29 -10.88
N PHE A 393 -2.03 6.61 -10.71
CA PHE A 393 -1.02 7.38 -11.45
C PHE A 393 0.41 7.00 -11.04
N LEU A 394 0.65 6.64 -9.77
CA LEU A 394 1.94 6.09 -9.36
C LEU A 394 2.22 4.75 -10.04
N TYR A 395 1.23 3.87 -10.15
CA TYR A 395 1.39 2.59 -10.83
C TYR A 395 1.66 2.76 -12.33
N VAL A 396 0.93 3.65 -13.00
CA VAL A 396 1.18 3.98 -14.41
C VAL A 396 2.58 4.58 -14.59
N SER A 397 2.98 5.53 -13.77
CA SER A 397 4.26 6.25 -13.94
C SER A 397 5.48 5.40 -13.58
N LEU A 398 5.42 4.60 -12.52
CA LEU A 398 6.58 3.93 -11.94
C LEU A 398 6.63 2.41 -12.21
N ASN A 399 5.54 1.79 -12.67
CA ASN A 399 5.50 0.35 -12.93
C ASN A 399 5.32 0.03 -14.43
N TRP A 400 6.43 -0.26 -15.11
CA TRP A 400 6.39 -0.59 -16.55
C TRP A 400 5.52 -1.82 -16.87
N ARG A 401 5.49 -2.83 -16.00
CA ARG A 401 4.65 -4.04 -16.20
C ARG A 401 3.16 -3.69 -16.11
N PHE A 402 2.81 -2.76 -15.23
CA PHE A 402 1.44 -2.25 -15.11
C PHE A 402 0.98 -1.62 -16.41
N ARG A 403 1.78 -0.71 -16.99
CA ARG A 403 1.47 -0.08 -18.28
C ARG A 403 1.28 -1.08 -19.41
N GLU A 404 2.18 -2.05 -19.52
CA GLU A 404 2.11 -3.08 -20.56
C GLU A 404 0.82 -3.91 -20.47
N ARG A 405 0.38 -4.24 -19.25
CA ARG A 405 -0.88 -4.98 -19.06
C ARG A 405 -2.09 -4.10 -19.27
N LEU A 406 -2.07 -2.87 -18.80
CA LEU A 406 -3.15 -1.91 -19.02
C LEU A 406 -3.36 -1.67 -20.52
N SER A 407 -2.29 -1.42 -21.28
CA SER A 407 -2.35 -1.28 -22.74
C SER A 407 -2.94 -2.53 -23.39
N ARG A 408 -2.51 -3.74 -23.01
CA ARG A 408 -3.11 -4.98 -23.54
C ARG A 408 -4.57 -5.18 -23.17
N LEU A 409 -5.05 -4.64 -22.05
CA LEU A 409 -6.48 -4.66 -21.70
C LEU A 409 -7.28 -3.67 -22.54
N CYS A 410 -6.73 -2.48 -22.81
CA CYS A 410 -7.37 -1.46 -23.64
C CYS A 410 -7.32 -1.79 -25.15
N SER A 411 -6.33 -2.53 -25.61
CA SER A 411 -6.16 -2.92 -27.02
C SER A 411 -6.85 -4.24 -27.39
N ARG A 412 -7.53 -4.90 -26.44
CA ARG A 412 -8.36 -6.08 -26.75
C ARG A 412 -9.75 -5.58 -27.18
N PRO A 413 -10.18 -5.84 -28.42
CA PRO A 413 -11.49 -5.42 -28.93
C PRO A 413 -12.64 -6.10 -28.18
#